data_AF-A0A940M780-F1
#
_entry.id   AF-A0A940M780-F1
#
_cell.length_a   1.000
_cell.length_b   1.000
_cell.length_c   1.000
_cell.angle_alpha   90.00
_cell.angle_beta   90.00
_cell.angle_gamma   90.00
#
_symmetry.space_group_name_H-M   'P 1'
#
loop_
_entity.id
_entity.type
_entity.pdbx_description
1 polymer ?
#
loop_
_entity_poly.entity_id
_entity_poly.type
_entity_poly.pdbx_seq_one_letter_code
_entity_poly.pdbx_strand_id
1 'polypeptide(L)'
;MTRSFLAALLCFLVLPQAHAGTGTAADCRAPAAVCESRSSGSLTLVERGTPLPVLVDDGDFAAVHHAAEALRGDLAAVAGTPAADAKAPRIAVIAGTLGHSARIDRIVRGKSIDTTGVAGAWEAYLLQVVDKPEPGIDRALLLVGADRRGTAFGLYELSRRIGVSPWTWWADVPPPKHASLYVAPGRFVDAPKVKYRGIFINDEDPALGGWLKANYGGVADHRFYERVFQLLLRHKANYLWPAMWIPRAFYDDDARNAELADEYGIVIATTHHEPMARAHDEWNRYGKGPWDYTKNAANLQQFWRGGIERLQGR
;
A
#
# COMPACT_ATOMS: atom_id res chain seq x y z
N MET A 1 -40.67 -8.08 -51.88
CA MET A 1 -40.58 -8.92 -50.67
C MET A 1 -39.52 -9.98 -50.91
N THR A 2 -38.32 -9.81 -50.37
CA THR A 2 -37.36 -10.90 -50.14
C THR A 2 -36.24 -10.38 -49.23
N ARG A 3 -36.23 -10.86 -47.99
CA ARG A 3 -35.20 -10.58 -46.98
C ARG A 3 -33.98 -11.46 -47.28
N SER A 4 -32.80 -10.86 -47.40
CA SER A 4 -31.53 -11.60 -47.40
C SER A 4 -30.94 -11.60 -45.99
N PHE A 5 -30.86 -12.79 -45.39
CA PHE A 5 -30.17 -13.04 -44.13
C PHE A 5 -28.67 -13.18 -44.39
N LEU A 6 -27.85 -12.33 -43.77
CA LEU A 6 -26.40 -12.53 -43.69
C LEU A 6 -26.12 -13.22 -42.34
N ALA A 7 -25.74 -14.49 -42.39
CA ALA A 7 -25.30 -15.24 -41.21
C ALA A 7 -23.83 -14.87 -40.92
N ALA A 8 -23.58 -14.23 -39.78
CA ALA A 8 -22.23 -13.99 -39.28
C ALA A 8 -21.70 -15.27 -38.60
N LEU A 9 -20.70 -15.89 -39.20
CA LEU A 9 -19.99 -17.04 -38.64
C LEU A 9 -18.98 -16.53 -37.60
N LEU A 10 -19.27 -16.68 -36.31
CA LEU A 10 -18.30 -16.44 -35.24
C LEU A 10 -17.31 -17.61 -35.16
N CYS A 11 -16.07 -17.39 -35.60
CA CYS A 11 -14.95 -18.27 -35.27
C CYS A 11 -14.51 -18.04 -33.82
N PHE A 12 -14.81 -18.97 -32.93
CA PHE A 12 -14.19 -19.03 -31.60
C PHE A 12 -12.75 -19.57 -31.74
N LEU A 13 -11.77 -18.67 -31.73
CA LEU A 13 -10.37 -19.02 -31.49
C LEU A 13 -10.20 -19.32 -30.00
N VAL A 14 -10.17 -20.61 -29.65
CA VAL A 14 -9.76 -21.09 -28.32
C VAL A 14 -8.24 -20.98 -28.26
N LEU A 15 -7.73 -19.90 -27.66
CA LEU A 15 -6.32 -19.79 -27.28
C LEU A 15 -6.07 -20.70 -26.05
N PRO A 16 -5.05 -21.58 -26.09
CA PRO A 16 -4.69 -22.35 -24.91
C PRO A 16 -4.17 -21.40 -23.82
N GLN A 17 -4.69 -21.53 -22.61
CA GLN A 17 -4.18 -20.82 -21.45
C GLN A 17 -2.76 -21.32 -21.14
N ALA A 18 -1.78 -20.53 -21.56
CA ALA A 18 -0.41 -20.65 -21.08
C ALA A 18 -0.42 -20.34 -19.58
N HIS A 19 -0.30 -21.38 -18.76
CA HIS A 19 -0.07 -21.24 -17.34
C HIS A 19 1.34 -20.67 -17.15
N ALA A 20 1.44 -19.35 -17.02
CA ALA A 20 2.64 -18.68 -16.55
C ALA A 20 2.82 -18.95 -15.04
N GLY A 21 3.11 -20.20 -14.70
CA GLY A 21 3.52 -20.61 -13.36
C GLY A 21 5.04 -20.60 -13.26
N THR A 22 5.64 -19.42 -13.19
CA THR A 22 7.05 -19.27 -12.78
C THR A 22 7.12 -18.56 -11.42
N GLY A 23 6.38 -19.09 -10.45
CA GLY A 23 6.70 -18.86 -9.04
C GLY A 23 7.81 -19.83 -8.66
N THR A 24 9.02 -19.34 -8.41
CA THR A 24 10.00 -20.11 -7.64
C THR A 24 9.32 -20.53 -6.34
N ALA A 25 9.11 -21.83 -6.14
CA ALA A 25 8.54 -22.34 -4.90
C ALA A 25 9.32 -21.73 -3.73
N ALA A 26 8.61 -21.11 -2.78
CA ALA A 26 9.25 -20.46 -1.65
C ALA A 26 10.11 -21.48 -0.91
N ASP A 27 11.39 -21.16 -0.69
CA ASP A 27 12.21 -21.97 0.21
C ASP A 27 11.65 -21.83 1.62
N CYS A 28 10.93 -22.85 2.08
CA CYS A 28 10.29 -22.89 3.40
C CYS A 28 11.27 -22.87 4.58
N ARG A 29 12.59 -22.84 4.31
CA ARG A 29 13.65 -22.63 5.30
C ARG A 29 14.05 -21.17 5.42
N ALA A 30 13.70 -20.31 4.46
CA ALA A 30 14.03 -18.91 4.51
C ALA A 30 13.27 -18.18 5.64
N PRO A 31 13.89 -17.20 6.31
CA PRO A 31 13.26 -16.47 7.41
C PRO A 31 11.91 -15.85 7.03
N ALA A 32 10.89 -16.16 7.84
CA ALA A 32 9.51 -15.71 7.64
C ALA A 32 8.91 -16.07 6.27
N ALA A 33 9.43 -17.09 5.57
CA ALA A 33 8.80 -17.61 4.35
C ALA A 33 7.40 -18.18 4.67
N VAL A 34 6.45 -18.00 3.76
CA VAL A 34 5.10 -18.56 3.90
C VAL A 34 4.96 -19.79 3.03
N CYS A 35 4.48 -20.88 3.61
CA CYS A 35 4.34 -22.18 2.96
C CYS A 35 3.05 -22.89 3.39
N GLU A 36 2.54 -23.75 2.51
CA GLU A 36 1.36 -24.60 2.80
C GLU A 36 1.69 -25.76 3.74
N SER A 37 2.95 -26.21 3.75
CA SER A 37 3.42 -27.27 4.64
C SER A 37 4.02 -26.69 5.92
N ARG A 38 3.66 -27.29 7.05
CA ARG A 38 4.21 -26.94 8.35
C ARG A 38 5.69 -27.33 8.44
N SER A 39 6.52 -26.45 8.99
CA SER A 39 7.91 -26.72 9.32
C SER A 39 8.16 -26.55 10.83
N SER A 40 9.28 -27.08 11.32
CA SER A 40 9.62 -26.94 12.74
C SER A 40 9.73 -25.47 13.12
N GLY A 41 9.04 -25.07 14.20
CA GLY A 41 9.00 -23.69 14.67
C GLY A 41 8.11 -22.75 13.85
N SER A 42 7.43 -23.21 12.79
CA SER A 42 6.52 -22.35 12.03
C SER A 42 5.31 -21.92 12.86
N LEU A 43 4.75 -20.76 12.53
CA LEU A 43 3.49 -20.25 13.08
C LEU A 43 2.38 -20.43 12.04
N THR A 44 1.21 -20.91 12.44
CA THR A 44 0.07 -20.97 11.50
C THR A 44 -0.44 -19.56 11.23
N LEU A 45 -0.60 -19.17 9.96
CA LEU A 45 -1.27 -17.92 9.54
C LEU A 45 -2.74 -18.15 9.18
N VAL A 46 -3.04 -19.30 8.59
CA VAL A 46 -4.40 -19.76 8.28
C VAL A 46 -4.50 -21.22 8.71
N GLU A 47 -5.54 -21.59 9.46
CA GLU A 47 -5.79 -22.95 9.93
C GLU A 47 -7.23 -23.34 9.58
N ARG A 48 -7.42 -24.38 8.76
CA ARG A 48 -8.75 -24.86 8.34
C ARG A 48 -9.66 -23.75 7.83
N GLY A 49 -9.09 -22.85 7.01
CA GLY A 49 -9.81 -21.71 6.42
C GLY A 49 -10.14 -20.56 7.38
N THR A 50 -9.57 -20.56 8.59
CA THR A 50 -9.66 -19.44 9.55
C THR A 50 -8.31 -18.72 9.63
N PRO A 51 -8.23 -17.42 9.29
CA PRO A 51 -6.99 -16.66 9.40
C PRO A 51 -6.69 -16.21 10.84
N LEU A 52 -5.42 -15.95 11.13
CA LEU A 52 -5.00 -15.32 12.38
C LEU A 52 -5.48 -13.87 12.48
N PRO A 53 -5.76 -13.38 13.70
CA PRO A 53 -6.00 -11.96 13.92
C PRO A 53 -4.72 -11.14 13.74
N VAL A 54 -4.89 -9.92 13.25
CA VAL A 54 -3.83 -8.90 13.11
C VAL A 54 -4.07 -7.81 14.14
N LEU A 55 -3.13 -7.67 15.07
CA LEU A 55 -3.18 -6.73 16.19
C LEU A 55 -2.19 -5.58 15.92
N VAL A 56 -2.69 -4.36 16.08
CA VAL A 56 -1.94 -3.10 16.04
C VAL A 56 -2.39 -2.24 17.23
N ASP A 57 -1.53 -1.37 17.75
CA ASP A 57 -1.96 -0.43 18.80
C ASP A 57 -2.82 0.68 18.20
N ASP A 58 -3.91 1.05 18.88
CA ASP A 58 -4.82 2.13 18.45
C ASP A 58 -4.09 3.46 18.21
N GLY A 59 -3.02 3.70 18.97
CA GLY A 59 -2.19 4.90 18.88
C GLY A 59 -1.08 4.86 17.84
N ASP A 60 -0.96 3.81 17.00
CA ASP A 60 0.02 3.79 15.90
C ASP A 60 -0.43 4.69 14.72
N PHE A 61 0.43 4.88 13.71
CA PHE A 61 0.17 5.77 12.59
C PHE A 61 -1.02 5.30 11.72
N ALA A 62 -1.74 6.24 11.11
CA ALA A 62 -2.84 5.93 10.17
C ALA A 62 -2.42 4.96 9.05
N ALA A 63 -1.23 5.13 8.48
CA ALA A 63 -0.68 4.23 7.45
C ALA A 63 -0.61 2.75 7.93
N VAL A 64 -0.32 2.54 9.21
CA VAL A 64 -0.28 1.21 9.83
C VAL A 64 -1.68 0.64 9.95
N HIS A 65 -2.66 1.45 10.35
CA HIS A 65 -4.06 1.03 10.42
C HIS A 65 -4.62 0.66 9.05
N HIS A 66 -4.38 1.47 8.01
CA HIS A 66 -4.78 1.16 6.64
C HIS A 66 -4.14 -0.15 6.13
N ALA A 67 -2.84 -0.33 6.35
CA ALA A 67 -2.13 -1.54 5.93
C ALA A 67 -2.57 -2.78 6.72
N ALA A 68 -2.87 -2.64 8.02
CA ALA A 68 -3.33 -3.73 8.85
C ALA A 68 -4.74 -4.18 8.44
N GLU A 69 -5.62 -3.22 8.13
CA GLU A 69 -6.95 -3.54 7.61
C GLU A 69 -6.89 -4.22 6.24
N ALA A 70 -6.01 -3.74 5.35
CA ALA A 70 -5.76 -4.40 4.08
C ALA A 70 -5.26 -5.84 4.26
N LEU A 71 -4.33 -6.08 5.19
CA LEU A 71 -3.83 -7.42 5.48
C LEU A 71 -4.93 -8.33 6.07
N ARG A 72 -5.82 -7.82 6.94
CA ARG A 72 -6.98 -8.58 7.45
C ARG A 72 -7.89 -9.02 6.30
N GLY A 73 -8.19 -8.10 5.37
CA GLY A 73 -8.94 -8.40 4.15
C GLY A 73 -8.26 -9.42 3.25
N ASP A 74 -6.94 -9.29 3.06
CA ASP A 74 -6.13 -10.20 2.26
C ASP A 74 -6.10 -11.62 2.86
N LEU A 75 -5.88 -11.73 4.18
CA LEU A 75 -5.94 -13.01 4.90
C LEU A 75 -7.32 -13.65 4.82
N ALA A 76 -8.40 -12.85 4.96
CA ALA A 76 -9.76 -13.33 4.82
C ALA A 76 -10.04 -13.85 3.40
N ALA A 77 -9.56 -13.11 2.39
CA ALA A 77 -9.69 -13.52 0.99
C ALA A 77 -8.94 -14.83 0.72
N VAL A 78 -7.74 -15.01 1.29
CA VAL A 78 -6.95 -16.24 1.13
C VAL A 78 -7.57 -17.43 1.87
N ALA A 79 -8.03 -17.21 3.10
CA ALA A 79 -8.62 -18.25 3.93
C ALA A 79 -10.04 -18.66 3.47
N GLY A 80 -10.74 -17.75 2.77
CA GLY A 80 -12.13 -17.92 2.34
C GLY A 80 -13.16 -17.46 3.37
N THR A 81 -12.73 -17.15 4.60
CA THR A 81 -13.57 -16.57 5.66
C THR A 81 -12.79 -15.50 6.44
N PRO A 82 -13.45 -14.50 7.03
CA PRO A 82 -12.79 -13.53 7.91
C PRO A 82 -12.24 -14.19 9.18
N ALA A 83 -11.29 -13.52 9.83
CA ALA A 83 -10.80 -13.95 11.14
C ALA A 83 -11.96 -13.97 12.14
N ALA A 84 -11.97 -14.95 13.03
CA ALA A 84 -12.93 -14.94 14.13
C ALA A 84 -12.63 -13.76 15.07
N ASP A 85 -13.67 -13.12 15.58
CA ASP A 85 -13.59 -12.13 16.67
C ASP A 85 -13.21 -12.82 17.98
N ALA A 86 -11.96 -13.27 18.05
CA ALA A 86 -11.40 -13.84 19.26
C ALA A 86 -11.08 -12.68 20.23
N LYS A 87 -11.90 -12.53 21.28
CA LYS A 87 -11.67 -11.52 22.34
C LYS A 87 -10.28 -11.62 23.00
N ALA A 88 -9.66 -12.80 22.96
CA ALA A 88 -8.33 -13.05 23.49
C ALA A 88 -7.63 -14.15 22.66
N PRO A 89 -7.04 -13.81 21.51
CA PRO A 89 -6.37 -14.80 20.69
C PRO A 89 -5.09 -15.29 21.37
N ARG A 90 -4.80 -16.60 21.33
CA ARG A 90 -3.54 -17.14 21.85
C ARG A 90 -2.39 -17.01 20.85
N ILE A 91 -2.72 -16.83 19.58
CA ILE A 91 -1.77 -16.69 18.48
C ILE A 91 -2.23 -15.53 17.60
N ALA A 92 -1.32 -14.65 17.19
CA ALA A 92 -1.66 -13.47 16.39
C ALA A 92 -0.49 -13.02 15.49
N VAL A 93 -0.80 -12.17 14.52
CA VAL A 93 0.18 -11.22 13.96
C VAL A 93 0.13 -9.97 14.83
N ILE A 94 1.28 -9.49 15.29
CA ILE A 94 1.38 -8.24 16.06
C ILE A 94 2.30 -7.30 15.29
N ALA A 95 1.77 -6.16 14.86
CA ALA A 95 2.50 -5.18 14.07
C ALA A 95 2.52 -3.82 14.75
N GLY A 96 3.60 -3.06 14.53
CA GLY A 96 3.65 -1.67 14.93
C GLY A 96 5.02 -1.02 14.71
N THR A 97 5.06 0.27 14.98
CA THR A 97 6.20 1.14 14.70
C THR A 97 7.05 1.37 15.96
N LEU A 98 8.37 1.19 15.85
CA LEU A 98 9.31 1.45 16.95
C LEU A 98 9.21 2.90 17.45
N GLY A 99 9.19 3.06 18.78
CA GLY A 99 9.10 4.37 19.42
C GLY A 99 7.72 5.03 19.34
N HIS A 100 6.72 4.36 18.76
CA HIS A 100 5.35 4.87 18.64
C HIS A 100 4.32 3.87 19.18
N SER A 101 4.46 2.57 18.85
CA SER A 101 3.67 1.51 19.46
C SER A 101 4.25 1.09 20.81
N ALA A 102 3.55 1.43 21.89
CA ALA A 102 3.94 1.04 23.25
C ALA A 102 3.97 -0.49 23.43
N ARG A 103 3.09 -1.23 22.75
CA ARG A 103 3.10 -2.70 22.75
C ARG A 103 4.37 -3.24 22.10
N ILE A 104 4.72 -2.76 20.89
CA ILE A 104 5.94 -3.19 20.19
C ILE A 104 7.17 -2.87 21.03
N ASP A 105 7.28 -1.66 21.58
CA ASP A 105 8.43 -1.26 22.41
C ASP A 105 8.59 -2.15 23.65
N ARG A 106 7.47 -2.55 24.27
CA ARG A 106 7.47 -3.48 25.40
C ARG A 106 7.90 -4.89 24.99
N ILE A 107 7.38 -5.41 23.88
CA ILE A 107 7.74 -6.76 23.38
C ILE A 107 9.21 -6.79 22.98
N VAL A 108 9.68 -5.80 22.21
CA VAL A 108 11.07 -5.70 21.74
C VAL A 108 12.03 -5.71 22.92
N ARG A 109 11.76 -4.89 23.95
CA ARG A 109 12.58 -4.82 25.17
C ARG A 109 12.50 -6.11 26.00
N GLY A 110 11.29 -6.58 26.28
CA GLY A 110 11.05 -7.74 27.14
C GLY A 110 11.54 -9.07 26.56
N LYS A 111 11.61 -9.18 25.22
CA LYS A 111 12.11 -10.36 24.51
C LYS A 111 13.49 -10.18 23.91
N SER A 112 14.14 -9.04 24.13
CA SER A 112 15.45 -8.70 23.55
C SER A 112 15.48 -8.94 22.04
N ILE A 113 14.43 -8.48 21.35
CA ILE A 113 14.33 -8.62 19.89
C ILE A 113 15.44 -7.77 19.26
N ASP A 114 16.26 -8.39 18.42
CA ASP A 114 17.28 -7.69 17.65
C ASP A 114 16.64 -6.77 16.61
N THR A 115 16.81 -5.45 16.78
CA THR A 115 16.32 -4.42 15.85
C THR A 115 17.41 -3.88 14.93
N THR A 116 18.58 -4.53 14.86
CA THR A 116 19.69 -4.12 13.99
C THR A 116 19.26 -4.11 12.52
N GLY A 117 19.50 -3.00 11.83
CA GLY A 117 19.04 -2.80 10.45
C GLY A 117 17.59 -2.34 10.32
N VAL A 118 16.87 -2.15 11.44
CA VAL A 118 15.54 -1.52 11.49
C VAL A 118 15.58 -0.23 12.28
N ALA A 119 16.03 -0.25 13.54
CA ALA A 119 16.03 0.94 14.38
C ALA A 119 16.82 2.09 13.73
N GLY A 120 16.17 3.24 13.52
CA GLY A 120 16.76 4.42 12.89
C GLY A 120 16.98 4.33 11.37
N ALA A 121 16.63 3.20 10.73
CA ALA A 121 16.79 3.01 9.29
C ALA A 121 15.51 3.45 8.53
N TRP A 122 15.70 4.15 7.41
CA TRP A 122 14.59 4.67 6.60
C TRP A 122 13.73 3.53 6.02
N GLU A 123 12.44 3.51 6.39
CA GLU A 123 11.41 2.58 5.90
C GLU A 123 11.77 1.10 6.06
N ALA A 124 12.66 0.79 7.01
CA ALA A 124 13.04 -0.57 7.30
C ALA A 124 11.98 -1.28 8.15
N TYR A 125 11.92 -2.59 8.03
CA TYR A 125 11.07 -3.43 8.87
C TYR A 125 11.67 -4.82 9.07
N LEU A 126 11.17 -5.52 10.08
CA LEU A 126 11.47 -6.93 10.30
C LEU A 126 10.21 -7.76 10.50
N LEU A 127 10.33 -9.06 10.21
CA LEU A 127 9.34 -10.10 10.49
C LEU A 127 10.04 -11.21 11.27
N GLN A 128 9.46 -11.62 12.41
CA GLN A 128 10.01 -12.69 13.23
C GLN A 128 8.92 -13.39 14.05
N VAL A 129 8.93 -14.72 14.08
CA VAL A 129 8.08 -15.49 15.00
C VAL A 129 8.68 -15.44 16.40
N VAL A 130 7.87 -15.07 17.40
CA VAL A 130 8.27 -14.89 18.80
C VAL A 130 7.38 -15.70 19.73
N ASP A 131 7.99 -16.42 20.66
CA ASP A 131 7.29 -17.18 21.70
C ASP A 131 6.99 -16.32 22.93
N LYS A 132 5.75 -16.47 23.42
CA LYS A 132 5.18 -15.79 24.58
C LYS A 132 5.40 -14.27 24.55
N PRO A 133 5.14 -13.56 23.43
CA PRO A 133 5.57 -12.17 23.23
C PRO A 133 5.05 -11.23 24.33
N GLU A 134 3.82 -11.46 24.80
CA GLU A 134 3.20 -10.76 25.92
C GLU A 134 2.20 -11.69 26.65
N PRO A 135 1.76 -11.35 27.88
CA PRO A 135 0.80 -12.17 28.61
C PRO A 135 -0.47 -12.46 27.80
N GLY A 136 -0.90 -13.73 27.78
CA GLY A 136 -2.08 -14.17 27.04
C GLY A 136 -1.82 -14.60 25.59
N ILE A 137 -0.68 -14.24 24.99
CA ILE A 137 -0.26 -14.67 23.66
C ILE A 137 0.82 -15.74 23.80
N ASP A 138 0.59 -16.94 23.28
CA ASP A 138 1.56 -18.03 23.29
C ASP A 138 2.65 -17.85 22.24
N ARG A 139 2.28 -17.38 21.04
CA ARG A 139 3.20 -17.14 19.92
C ARG A 139 2.64 -16.04 19.03
N ALA A 140 3.52 -15.24 18.42
CA ALA A 140 3.09 -14.28 17.40
C ALA A 140 4.09 -14.17 16.26
N LEU A 141 3.60 -13.78 15.09
CA LEU A 141 4.45 -13.17 14.08
C LEU A 141 4.57 -11.69 14.43
N LEU A 142 5.73 -11.29 14.91
CA LEU A 142 6.03 -9.90 15.22
C LEU A 142 6.51 -9.20 13.95
N LEU A 143 5.89 -8.06 13.65
CA LEU A 143 6.27 -7.14 12.59
C LEU A 143 6.63 -5.81 13.23
N VAL A 144 7.88 -5.40 13.04
CA VAL A 144 8.41 -4.17 13.64
C VAL A 144 8.93 -3.27 12.54
N GLY A 145 8.32 -2.11 12.36
CA GLY A 145 8.79 -1.09 11.43
C GLY A 145 9.60 0.00 12.12
N ALA A 146 10.52 0.61 11.37
CA ALA A 146 11.33 1.73 11.82
C ALA A 146 10.57 3.06 11.86
N ASP A 147 9.59 3.20 10.96
CA ASP A 147 8.73 4.36 10.78
C ASP A 147 7.38 3.92 10.21
N ARG A 148 6.45 4.86 10.03
CA ARG A 148 5.07 4.60 9.54
C ARG A 148 5.03 3.77 8.25
N ARG A 149 5.97 4.02 7.31
CA ARG A 149 6.01 3.32 6.02
C ARG A 149 6.72 1.99 6.12
N GLY A 150 7.78 1.88 6.91
CA GLY A 150 8.41 0.59 7.21
C GLY A 150 7.40 -0.42 7.75
N THR A 151 6.59 -0.02 8.74
CA THR A 151 5.53 -0.87 9.30
C THR A 151 4.49 -1.26 8.24
N ALA A 152 4.00 -0.29 7.44
CA ALA A 152 3.06 -0.55 6.35
C ALA A 152 3.63 -1.51 5.28
N PHE A 153 4.90 -1.35 4.89
CA PHE A 153 5.58 -2.23 3.93
C PHE A 153 5.76 -3.64 4.47
N GLY A 154 6.00 -3.81 5.77
CA GLY A 154 6.02 -5.13 6.40
C GLY A 154 4.68 -5.84 6.31
N LEU A 155 3.57 -5.08 6.47
CA LEU A 155 2.22 -5.64 6.45
C LEU A 155 1.88 -6.09 5.02
N TYR A 156 2.18 -5.27 4.03
CA TYR A 156 2.02 -5.64 2.62
C TYR A 156 3.02 -6.70 2.13
N GLU A 157 4.21 -6.79 2.73
CA GLU A 157 5.13 -7.90 2.47
C GLU A 157 4.51 -9.22 2.92
N LEU A 158 3.80 -9.24 4.05
CA LEU A 158 3.07 -10.43 4.48
C LEU A 158 1.92 -10.76 3.51
N SER A 159 1.14 -9.76 3.07
CA SER A 159 0.12 -9.94 2.01
C SER A 159 0.71 -10.58 0.75
N ARG A 160 1.87 -10.10 0.31
CA ARG A 160 2.58 -10.67 -0.84
C ARG A 160 3.02 -12.11 -0.59
N ARG A 161 3.52 -12.43 0.61
CA ARG A 161 3.97 -13.78 0.97
C ARG A 161 2.83 -14.79 1.09
N ILE A 162 1.63 -14.38 1.50
CA ILE A 162 0.44 -15.25 1.46
C ILE A 162 -0.15 -15.40 0.05
N GLY A 163 0.48 -14.78 -0.96
CA GLY A 163 0.14 -14.93 -2.38
C GLY A 163 -0.82 -13.87 -2.92
N VAL A 164 -1.15 -12.82 -2.16
CA VAL A 164 -2.01 -11.74 -2.66
C VAL A 164 -1.20 -10.79 -3.54
N SER A 165 -1.67 -10.62 -4.78
CA SER A 165 -1.05 -9.74 -5.76
C SER A 165 -1.30 -8.26 -5.44
N PRO A 166 -0.31 -7.36 -5.63
CA PRO A 166 -0.55 -5.92 -5.66
C PRO A 166 -1.65 -5.49 -6.64
N TRP A 167 -1.90 -6.31 -7.66
CA TRP A 167 -2.81 -6.05 -8.77
C TRP A 167 -4.22 -6.63 -8.60
N THR A 168 -4.59 -7.10 -7.39
CA THR A 168 -5.90 -7.72 -7.16
C THR A 168 -7.07 -6.82 -7.57
N TRP A 169 -6.99 -5.51 -7.32
CA TRP A 169 -8.01 -4.56 -7.76
C TRP A 169 -7.69 -3.94 -9.12
N TRP A 170 -6.42 -3.63 -9.38
CA TRP A 170 -6.02 -2.89 -10.59
C TRP A 170 -6.00 -3.73 -11.88
N ALA A 171 -5.93 -5.06 -11.77
CA ALA A 171 -5.95 -5.99 -12.90
C ALA A 171 -6.68 -7.31 -12.55
N ASP A 172 -7.66 -7.24 -11.66
CA ASP A 172 -8.56 -8.36 -11.30
C ASP A 172 -7.86 -9.68 -10.92
N VAL A 173 -6.64 -9.61 -10.38
CA VAL A 173 -5.88 -10.82 -10.03
C VAL A 173 -6.51 -11.49 -8.80
N PRO A 174 -7.10 -12.70 -8.94
CA PRO A 174 -7.82 -13.33 -7.84
C PRO A 174 -6.85 -13.76 -6.72
N PRO A 175 -7.15 -13.49 -5.44
CA PRO A 175 -6.40 -14.04 -4.33
C PRO A 175 -6.43 -15.57 -4.35
N PRO A 176 -5.29 -16.25 -4.11
CA PRO A 176 -5.27 -17.70 -4.02
C PRO A 176 -6.07 -18.18 -2.81
N LYS A 177 -6.59 -19.41 -2.85
CA LYS A 177 -7.33 -20.00 -1.72
C LYS A 177 -6.46 -21.05 -1.03
N HIS A 178 -6.24 -20.88 0.27
CA HIS A 178 -5.48 -21.82 1.08
C HIS A 178 -6.21 -22.14 2.38
N ALA A 179 -6.46 -23.43 2.61
CA ALA A 179 -7.04 -23.90 3.88
C ALA A 179 -6.03 -23.83 5.04
N SER A 180 -4.73 -23.94 4.73
CA SER A 180 -3.65 -23.85 5.71
C SER A 180 -2.45 -23.11 5.13
N LEU A 181 -1.91 -22.16 5.91
CA LEU A 181 -0.66 -21.47 5.61
C LEU A 181 0.15 -21.32 6.89
N TYR A 182 1.46 -21.44 6.76
CA TYR A 182 2.41 -21.34 7.87
C TYR A 182 3.54 -20.38 7.52
N VAL A 183 3.94 -19.54 8.47
CA VAL A 183 5.14 -18.70 8.36
C VAL A 183 6.31 -19.37 9.09
N ALA A 184 7.42 -19.56 8.39
CA ALA A 184 8.65 -20.14 8.91
C ALA A 184 9.28 -19.26 10.01
N PRO A 185 10.01 -19.85 10.98
CA PRO A 185 10.72 -19.07 11.98
C PRO A 185 11.91 -18.31 11.35
N GLY A 186 12.62 -17.56 12.19
CA GLY A 186 13.78 -16.77 11.78
C GLY A 186 13.47 -15.29 11.64
N ARG A 187 14.53 -14.50 11.47
CA ARG A 187 14.47 -13.03 11.40
C ARG A 187 14.68 -12.58 9.97
N PHE A 188 13.65 -12.01 9.37
CA PHE A 188 13.73 -11.33 8.08
C PHE A 188 13.82 -9.82 8.31
N VAL A 189 14.71 -9.14 7.59
CA VAL A 189 14.85 -7.67 7.61
C VAL A 189 14.93 -7.18 6.18
N ASP A 190 14.25 -6.08 5.88
CA ASP A 190 14.28 -5.44 4.57
C ASP A 190 14.22 -3.92 4.74
N ALA A 191 14.83 -3.22 3.79
CA ALA A 191 14.89 -1.77 3.72
C ALA A 191 15.19 -1.31 2.29
N PRO A 192 14.58 -0.23 1.82
CA PRO A 192 14.80 0.27 0.46
C PRO A 192 16.23 0.79 0.29
N LYS A 193 16.77 0.62 -0.92
CA LYS A 193 18.04 1.23 -1.33
C LYS A 193 17.87 2.63 -1.91
N VAL A 194 16.73 2.89 -2.54
CA VAL A 194 16.37 4.20 -3.10
C VAL A 194 15.36 4.86 -2.17
N LYS A 195 15.63 6.09 -1.73
CA LYS A 195 14.86 6.78 -0.69
C LYS A 195 13.44 7.15 -1.11
N TYR A 196 13.26 7.64 -2.33
CA TYR A 196 11.95 8.01 -2.90
C TYR A 196 11.71 7.21 -4.18
N ARG A 197 10.58 6.50 -4.24
CA ARG A 197 10.26 5.52 -5.29
C ARG A 197 8.80 5.69 -5.63
N GLY A 198 8.51 5.87 -6.90
CA GLY A 198 7.17 6.32 -7.28
C GLY A 198 6.92 6.29 -8.77
N ILE A 199 5.78 6.86 -9.12
CA ILE A 199 5.31 7.03 -10.49
C ILE A 199 4.90 8.49 -10.71
N PHE A 200 4.73 8.83 -11.98
CA PHE A 200 4.03 10.02 -12.42
C PHE A 200 2.82 9.56 -13.27
N ILE A 201 1.62 9.99 -12.89
CA ILE A 201 0.43 9.81 -13.71
C ILE A 201 0.39 10.96 -14.72
N ASN A 202 0.68 10.66 -15.99
CA ASN A 202 0.80 11.63 -17.08
C ASN A 202 0.18 11.09 -18.36
N ASP A 203 -0.02 11.98 -19.34
CA ASP A 203 -0.66 11.68 -20.62
C ASP A 203 -2.02 10.99 -20.38
N GLU A 204 -2.71 11.45 -19.33
CA GLU A 204 -3.87 10.78 -18.74
C GLU A 204 -5.11 10.82 -19.64
N ASP A 205 -5.16 11.74 -20.61
CA ASP A 205 -6.26 11.88 -21.54
C ASP A 205 -5.91 11.34 -22.94
N PRO A 206 -6.82 10.57 -23.58
CA PRO A 206 -8.21 10.36 -23.21
C PRO A 206 -8.49 9.16 -22.29
N ALA A 207 -7.49 8.30 -22.03
CA ALA A 207 -7.73 6.98 -21.43
C ALA A 207 -8.15 7.05 -19.96
N LEU A 208 -7.25 7.51 -19.08
CA LEU A 208 -7.53 7.64 -17.66
C LEU A 208 -8.61 8.70 -17.41
N GLY A 209 -8.59 9.83 -18.13
CA GLY A 209 -9.63 10.85 -17.96
C GLY A 209 -11.02 10.37 -18.37
N GLY A 210 -11.14 9.54 -19.42
CA GLY A 210 -12.38 8.84 -19.76
C GLY A 210 -12.83 7.86 -18.68
N TRP A 211 -11.89 7.08 -18.13
CA TRP A 211 -12.17 6.14 -17.04
C TRP A 211 -12.60 6.86 -15.74
N LEU A 212 -11.98 7.99 -15.42
CA LEU A 212 -12.36 8.84 -14.28
C LEU A 212 -13.78 9.40 -14.44
N LYS A 213 -14.18 9.78 -15.66
CA LYS A 213 -15.56 10.22 -15.95
C LYS A 213 -16.57 9.11 -15.66
N ALA A 214 -16.26 7.88 -16.07
CA ALA A 214 -17.14 6.74 -15.88
C ALA A 214 -17.27 6.27 -14.42
N ASN A 215 -16.20 6.40 -13.61
CA ASN A 215 -16.13 5.77 -12.29
C ASN A 215 -16.10 6.76 -11.10
N TYR A 216 -15.63 7.99 -11.32
CA TYR A 216 -15.38 8.98 -10.26
C TYR A 216 -16.01 10.35 -10.56
N GLY A 217 -16.87 10.46 -11.57
CA GLY A 217 -17.51 11.74 -11.95
C GLY A 217 -16.58 12.71 -12.66
N GLY A 218 -15.43 12.23 -13.16
CA GLY A 218 -14.51 13.00 -14.00
C GLY A 218 -13.39 13.70 -13.25
N VAL A 219 -13.41 13.70 -11.92
CA VAL A 219 -12.39 14.31 -11.06
C VAL A 219 -11.45 13.23 -10.51
N ALA A 220 -10.16 13.55 -10.35
CA ALA A 220 -9.19 12.68 -9.70
C ALA A 220 -9.22 13.01 -8.20
N ASP A 221 -10.28 12.55 -7.54
CA ASP A 221 -10.55 12.83 -6.14
C ASP A 221 -9.91 11.79 -5.20
N HIS A 222 -10.13 11.94 -3.89
CA HIS A 222 -9.47 11.10 -2.89
C HIS A 222 -9.84 9.62 -3.03
N ARG A 223 -11.01 9.28 -3.60
CA ARG A 223 -11.45 7.89 -3.80
C ARG A 223 -10.64 7.22 -4.91
N PHE A 224 -10.27 7.98 -5.95
CA PHE A 224 -9.36 7.50 -6.98
C PHE A 224 -7.95 7.36 -6.41
N TYR A 225 -7.45 8.41 -5.77
CA TYR A 225 -6.08 8.42 -5.25
C TYR A 225 -5.86 7.42 -4.13
N GLU A 226 -6.87 7.08 -3.32
CA GLU A 226 -6.79 5.98 -2.36
C GLU A 226 -6.36 4.66 -3.03
N ARG A 227 -6.94 4.35 -4.20
CA ARG A 227 -6.58 3.14 -4.98
C ARG A 227 -5.14 3.20 -5.47
N VAL A 228 -4.67 4.39 -5.85
CA VAL A 228 -3.28 4.62 -6.27
C VAL A 228 -2.33 4.45 -5.07
N PHE A 229 -2.67 5.01 -3.91
CA PHE A 229 -1.85 4.91 -2.70
C PHE A 229 -1.71 3.47 -2.23
N GLN A 230 -2.81 2.71 -2.21
CA GLN A 230 -2.79 1.28 -1.90
C GLN A 230 -1.88 0.50 -2.85
N LEU A 231 -1.92 0.79 -4.15
CA LEU A 231 -1.05 0.15 -5.14
C LEU A 231 0.43 0.47 -4.88
N LEU A 232 0.74 1.75 -4.66
CA LEU A 232 2.11 2.20 -4.38
C LEU A 232 2.66 1.49 -3.14
N LEU A 233 1.93 1.47 -2.03
CA LEU A 233 2.39 0.81 -0.80
C LEU A 233 2.55 -0.71 -0.98
N ARG A 234 1.65 -1.37 -1.72
CA ARG A 234 1.78 -2.80 -2.05
C ARG A 234 3.03 -3.11 -2.89
N HIS A 235 3.50 -2.13 -3.67
CA HIS A 235 4.77 -2.18 -4.39
C HIS A 235 5.98 -1.62 -3.61
N LYS A 236 5.80 -1.30 -2.32
CA LYS A 236 6.82 -0.65 -1.47
C LYS A 236 7.32 0.69 -2.02
N ALA A 237 6.48 1.39 -2.79
CA ALA A 237 6.68 2.75 -3.25
C ALA A 237 6.13 3.78 -2.24
N ASN A 238 6.61 5.01 -2.31
CA ASN A 238 6.31 6.06 -1.31
C ASN A 238 6.18 7.47 -1.91
N TYR A 239 6.22 7.62 -3.23
CA TYR A 239 6.30 8.92 -3.90
C TYR A 239 5.33 8.97 -5.08
N LEU A 240 4.69 10.12 -5.30
CA LEU A 240 3.75 10.30 -6.42
C LEU A 240 3.84 11.73 -6.97
N TRP A 241 3.93 11.81 -8.29
CA TRP A 241 3.47 12.99 -9.04
C TRP A 241 2.05 12.71 -9.55
N PRO A 242 1.05 13.49 -9.11
CA PRO A 242 -0.34 13.28 -9.47
C PRO A 242 -0.63 13.70 -10.92
N ALA A 243 -1.81 13.32 -11.42
CA ALA A 243 -2.32 13.80 -12.71
C ALA A 243 -2.43 15.33 -12.70
N MET A 244 -2.00 15.97 -13.80
CA MET A 244 -1.78 17.42 -13.86
C MET A 244 -2.10 18.07 -15.21
N TRP A 245 -2.47 17.31 -16.25
CA TRP A 245 -2.99 17.92 -17.46
C TRP A 245 -4.25 18.70 -17.16
N ILE A 246 -4.42 19.85 -17.80
CA ILE A 246 -5.59 20.72 -17.57
C ILE A 246 -6.88 19.90 -17.81
N PRO A 247 -7.85 19.91 -16.88
CA PRO A 247 -7.98 20.84 -15.74
C PRO A 247 -7.58 20.23 -14.39
N ARG A 248 -6.67 19.27 -14.30
CA ARG A 248 -6.33 18.59 -13.04
C ARG A 248 -5.44 19.44 -12.14
N ALA A 249 -5.76 19.48 -10.85
CA ALA A 249 -4.93 20.09 -9.83
C ALA A 249 -5.12 19.36 -8.49
N PHE A 250 -4.22 18.42 -8.15
CA PHE A 250 -4.35 17.50 -7.01
C PHE A 250 -4.85 18.15 -5.70
N TYR A 251 -4.25 19.28 -5.31
CA TYR A 251 -4.58 19.95 -4.05
C TYR A 251 -5.91 20.71 -4.07
N ASP A 252 -6.41 21.09 -5.25
CA ASP A 252 -7.61 21.90 -5.41
C ASP A 252 -8.83 21.10 -5.90
N ASP A 253 -8.60 19.99 -6.60
CA ASP A 253 -9.65 19.11 -7.10
C ASP A 253 -10.41 18.45 -5.93
N ASP A 254 -9.70 18.15 -4.84
CA ASP A 254 -10.26 17.68 -3.59
C ASP A 254 -9.28 17.91 -2.43
N ALA A 255 -9.67 18.66 -1.41
CA ALA A 255 -8.82 18.92 -0.23
C ALA A 255 -8.39 17.62 0.49
N ARG A 256 -9.21 16.57 0.40
CA ARG A 256 -8.91 15.25 1.00
C ARG A 256 -7.79 14.51 0.29
N ASN A 257 -7.42 14.89 -0.93
CA ASN A 257 -6.32 14.24 -1.67
C ASN A 257 -5.02 14.29 -0.87
N ALA A 258 -4.65 15.48 -0.37
CA ALA A 258 -3.42 15.67 0.38
C ALA A 258 -3.48 15.08 1.80
N GLU A 259 -4.65 15.16 2.45
CA GLU A 259 -4.88 14.54 3.76
C GLU A 259 -4.70 13.02 3.69
N LEU A 260 -5.38 12.39 2.73
CA LEU A 260 -5.32 10.94 2.56
C LEU A 260 -3.92 10.47 2.13
N ALA A 261 -3.21 11.27 1.31
CA ALA A 261 -1.83 10.96 0.95
C ALA A 261 -0.93 10.92 2.19
N ASP A 262 -1.05 11.89 3.11
CA ASP A 262 -0.27 11.90 4.36
C ASP A 262 -0.68 10.75 5.29
N GLU A 263 -1.98 10.46 5.41
CA GLU A 263 -2.49 9.32 6.18
C GLU A 263 -1.87 7.98 5.72
N TYR A 264 -1.84 7.74 4.40
CA TYR A 264 -1.17 6.57 3.80
C TYR A 264 0.37 6.70 3.80
N GLY A 265 0.91 7.88 4.09
CA GLY A 265 2.33 8.17 4.07
C GLY A 265 2.94 8.35 2.69
N ILE A 266 2.15 8.56 1.64
CA ILE A 266 2.64 8.87 0.29
C ILE A 266 3.14 10.30 0.23
N VAL A 267 4.40 10.48 -0.16
CA VAL A 267 5.00 11.78 -0.38
C VAL A 267 4.53 12.32 -1.73
N ILE A 268 3.73 13.38 -1.68
CA ILE A 268 3.27 14.06 -2.89
C ILE A 268 4.29 15.11 -3.30
N ALA A 269 4.58 15.12 -4.59
CA ALA A 269 5.33 16.18 -5.22
C ALA A 269 4.70 16.56 -6.54
N THR A 270 5.27 17.55 -7.18
CA THR A 270 4.83 18.07 -8.46
C THR A 270 5.90 17.82 -9.51
N THR A 271 5.50 17.88 -10.79
CA THR A 271 6.47 17.74 -11.87
C THR A 271 7.47 18.89 -11.88
N HIS A 272 8.55 18.72 -12.64
CA HIS A 272 9.69 19.65 -12.65
C HIS A 272 9.36 21.11 -13.07
N HIS A 273 8.22 21.35 -13.73
CA HIS A 273 7.77 22.68 -14.16
C HIS A 273 6.61 23.24 -13.33
N GLU A 274 6.26 22.58 -12.23
CA GLU A 274 5.18 22.91 -11.30
C GLU A 274 5.77 23.26 -9.92
N PRO A 275 6.47 24.40 -9.78
CA PRO A 275 7.23 24.71 -8.57
C PRO A 275 6.31 24.98 -7.37
N MET A 276 6.85 24.72 -6.17
CA MET A 276 6.28 25.17 -4.89
C MET A 276 4.87 24.62 -4.59
N ALA A 277 4.64 23.34 -4.92
CA ALA A 277 3.38 22.62 -4.71
C ALA A 277 2.16 23.30 -5.37
N ARG A 278 2.38 23.87 -6.55
CA ARG A 278 1.34 24.43 -7.41
C ARG A 278 1.21 23.60 -8.68
N ALA A 279 0.06 22.96 -8.86
CA ALA A 279 -0.23 22.27 -10.12
C ALA A 279 -0.35 23.27 -11.28
N HIS A 280 -0.06 22.82 -12.49
CA HIS A 280 -0.04 23.68 -13.68
C HIS A 280 -1.34 24.46 -13.88
N ASP A 281 -2.49 23.81 -13.74
CA ASP A 281 -3.79 24.44 -13.93
C ASP A 281 -4.13 25.50 -12.86
N GLU A 282 -3.49 25.46 -11.68
CA GLU A 282 -3.73 26.46 -10.63
C GLU A 282 -3.35 27.88 -11.10
N TRP A 283 -2.39 28.02 -12.02
CA TRP A 283 -2.08 29.33 -12.62
C TRP A 283 -3.19 29.83 -13.54
N ASN A 284 -3.91 28.95 -14.25
CA ASN A 284 -5.09 29.36 -15.03
C ASN A 284 -6.24 29.80 -14.11
N ARG A 285 -6.40 29.09 -12.97
CA ARG A 285 -7.47 29.37 -12.00
C ARG A 285 -7.25 30.66 -11.22
N TYR A 286 -6.02 30.94 -10.80
CA TYR A 286 -5.72 32.00 -9.82
C TYR A 286 -4.58 32.95 -10.21
N GLY A 287 -3.83 32.62 -11.26
CA GLY A 287 -2.68 33.39 -11.71
C GLY A 287 -3.07 34.78 -12.20
N LYS A 288 -2.11 35.71 -12.10
CA LYS A 288 -2.28 37.10 -12.54
C LYS A 288 -1.05 37.53 -13.31
N GLY A 289 -1.22 37.97 -14.56
CA GLY A 289 -0.11 38.39 -15.42
C GLY A 289 0.63 37.23 -16.09
N PRO A 290 1.74 37.50 -16.80
CA PRO A 290 2.49 36.47 -17.50
C PRO A 290 3.24 35.55 -16.51
N TRP A 291 3.43 34.28 -16.88
CA TRP A 291 4.37 33.38 -16.21
C TRP A 291 5.82 33.74 -16.61
N ASP A 292 6.25 34.93 -16.17
CA ASP A 292 7.56 35.53 -16.46
C ASP A 292 8.05 36.27 -15.21
N TYR A 293 9.05 35.69 -14.53
CA TYR A 293 9.56 36.25 -13.28
C TYR A 293 10.16 37.65 -13.46
N THR A 294 10.70 37.98 -14.63
CA THR A 294 11.32 39.29 -14.87
C THR A 294 10.29 40.42 -14.95
N LYS A 295 9.04 40.09 -15.31
CA LYS A 295 7.95 41.06 -15.50
C LYS A 295 6.85 40.96 -14.44
N ASN A 296 6.78 39.85 -13.72
CA ASN A 296 5.65 39.51 -12.87
C ASN A 296 6.04 38.87 -11.53
N ALA A 297 7.24 39.20 -11.03
CA ALA A 297 7.83 38.61 -9.81
C ALA A 297 6.87 38.61 -8.60
N ALA A 298 6.20 39.74 -8.32
CA ALA A 298 5.37 39.88 -7.13
C ALA A 298 4.17 38.90 -7.12
N ASN A 299 3.47 38.75 -8.25
CA ASN A 299 2.34 37.83 -8.36
C ASN A 299 2.80 36.37 -8.29
N LEU A 300 3.92 36.02 -8.93
CA LEU A 300 4.49 34.67 -8.88
C LEU A 300 4.93 34.29 -7.47
N GLN A 301 5.63 35.19 -6.77
CA GLN A 301 6.04 34.96 -5.38
C GLN A 301 4.83 34.78 -4.44
N GLN A 302 3.79 35.61 -4.60
CA GLN A 302 2.56 35.47 -3.82
C GLN A 302 1.86 34.14 -4.10
N PHE A 303 1.77 33.75 -5.38
CA PHE A 303 1.19 32.48 -5.81
C PHE A 303 1.95 31.29 -5.22
N TRP A 304 3.26 31.25 -5.34
CA TRP A 304 4.11 30.18 -4.78
C TRP A 304 4.05 30.12 -3.26
N ARG A 305 4.04 31.27 -2.57
CA ARG A 305 3.89 31.32 -1.11
C ARG A 305 2.64 30.58 -0.66
N GLY A 306 1.50 30.84 -1.30
CA GLY A 306 0.25 30.14 -0.96
C GLY A 306 0.31 28.62 -1.19
N GLY A 307 1.10 28.15 -2.15
CA GLY A 307 1.31 26.71 -2.37
C GLY A 307 2.05 26.05 -1.21
N ILE A 308 3.11 26.69 -0.71
CA ILE A 308 3.87 26.22 0.46
C ILE A 308 3.06 26.32 1.75
N GLU A 309 2.34 27.44 1.96
CA GLU A 309 1.48 27.64 3.14
C GLU A 309 0.40 26.56 3.23
N ARG A 310 -0.15 26.12 2.10
CA ARG A 310 -1.15 25.04 2.03
C ARG A 310 -0.62 23.69 2.49
N LEU A 311 0.68 23.40 2.32
CA LEU A 311 1.24 22.11 2.73
C LEU A 311 1.26 21.92 4.25
N GLN A 312 1.34 23.00 5.04
CA GLN A 312 1.35 22.96 6.51
C GLN A 312 2.37 21.98 7.12
N GLY A 313 3.47 21.70 6.41
CA GLY A 313 4.51 20.74 6.86
C GLY A 313 4.19 19.26 6.62
N ARG A 314 3.15 18.95 5.86
CA ARG A 314 2.87 17.61 5.31
C ARG A 314 3.82 17.25 4.18
#